data_AF-A0A2V9T124-F1
#
_entry.id   AF-A0A2V9T124-F1
#
_cell.length_a   1.000
_cell.length_b   1.000
_cell.length_c   1.000
_cell.angle_alpha   90.00
_cell.angle_beta   90.00
_cell.angle_gamma   90.00
#
_symmetry.space_group_name_H-M   'P 1'
#
loop_
_entity.id
_entity.type
_entity.pdbx_description
1 polymer ?
#
loop_
_entity_poly.entity_id
_entity_poly.type
_entity_poly.pdbx_seq_one_letter_code
_entity_poly.pdbx_strand_id
1 'polypeptide(L)'
;MPSCLRRCKLSTYLIFFGRTLGACFLVLIGFTGHAQASISFVQQNSSNPQTPQTTVTVPFPLAQTSGNLNIVVVGWNDSTATVASVNDTSGNIYSPALIPTVQSGTASLVIYYAKNIAGAAAGVNSVTVTFAPAANFPDIRIAEYSGLDPVNPLDVAAGALGSAATSSSGAVTTTNANDLLVGANLVQTLTTGPGSGYTNRVITSPDGDILEDRVVTTTGSYTATAPVSPSGQWIMQMVAFRAAAGGVGVATTITTTAGTPQSTTVGTAFATQLQATVKDSLSNPVSGVTVTFAAPGSGASGTFAGGANSATTNPQGVATAAIFTANSVAGGSYNVTATVVGVVTDEHGSTTFDDDGERRNDAAISGYQHSFCECAGSDGEGRREQPSFWSKCDVYRSRSRSFGSV
;
A
#
# COMPACT_ATOMS: atom_id res chain seq x y z
N MET A 1 14.08 55.79 38.43
CA MET A 1 12.93 56.06 37.55
C MET A 1 13.29 55.63 36.13
N PRO A 2 12.33 55.05 35.37
CA PRO A 2 12.59 53.98 34.41
C PRO A 2 12.88 54.44 32.97
N SER A 3 13.43 53.50 32.22
CA SER A 3 13.83 53.47 30.83
C SER A 3 12.65 53.66 29.85
N CYS A 4 12.85 54.53 28.85
CA CYS A 4 11.84 54.94 27.88
C CYS A 4 11.94 54.15 26.56
N LEU A 5 10.83 53.50 26.18
CA LEU A 5 10.57 52.79 24.93
C LEU A 5 10.41 53.76 23.75
N ARG A 6 11.08 53.48 22.61
CA ARG A 6 10.74 54.09 21.31
C ARG A 6 9.70 53.23 20.58
N ARG A 7 8.48 53.76 20.43
CA ARG A 7 7.53 53.39 19.38
C ARG A 7 7.71 54.34 18.21
N CYS A 8 7.91 53.83 17.00
CA CYS A 8 7.79 54.63 15.77
C CYS A 8 6.53 54.19 15.02
N LYS A 9 5.65 55.16 14.77
CA LYS A 9 4.34 55.02 14.11
C LYS A 9 4.51 54.94 12.59
N LEU A 10 3.75 54.05 11.97
CA LEU A 10 3.55 53.95 10.54
C LEU A 10 2.78 55.19 10.03
N SER A 11 3.30 55.87 9.01
CA SER A 11 2.67 57.05 8.40
C SER A 11 2.08 56.71 7.03
N THR A 12 0.83 57.11 6.89
CA THR A 12 -0.11 56.95 5.78
C THR A 12 0.37 57.63 4.48
N TYR A 13 0.23 56.95 3.34
CA TYR A 13 0.22 57.59 2.01
C TYR A 13 -1.12 57.33 1.32
N LEU A 14 -1.76 58.41 0.91
CA LEU A 14 -3.07 58.48 0.29
C LEU A 14 -2.89 58.77 -1.21
N ILE A 15 -3.25 57.85 -2.11
CA ILE A 15 -3.42 58.14 -3.55
C ILE A 15 -4.64 57.35 -4.08
N PHE A 16 -5.66 58.10 -4.50
CA PHE A 16 -6.78 57.71 -5.39
C PHE A 16 -6.57 58.50 -6.70
N PHE A 17 -6.89 58.11 -7.93
CA PHE A 17 -7.75 57.08 -8.54
C PHE A 17 -7.17 56.76 -9.94
N GLY A 18 -7.20 55.49 -10.36
CA GLY A 18 -6.92 55.10 -11.74
C GLY A 18 -7.50 53.71 -12.00
N ARG A 19 -8.68 53.66 -12.62
CA ARG A 19 -9.45 52.44 -12.85
C ARG A 19 -8.71 51.54 -13.85
N THR A 20 -8.14 50.44 -13.34
CA THR A 20 -7.88 49.23 -14.12
C THR A 20 -8.21 48.06 -13.19
N LEU A 21 -9.30 47.33 -13.47
CA LEU A 21 -9.54 46.03 -12.86
C LEU A 21 -8.45 45.07 -13.35
N GLY A 22 -7.31 45.06 -12.67
CA GLY A 22 -6.32 43.99 -12.76
C GLY A 22 -6.81 42.86 -11.87
N ALA A 23 -7.32 41.78 -12.47
CA ALA A 23 -7.59 40.55 -11.76
C ALA A 23 -6.29 40.06 -11.12
N CYS A 24 -6.17 40.24 -9.81
CA CYS A 24 -5.10 39.65 -9.03
C CYS A 24 -5.37 38.15 -8.98
N PHE A 25 -4.75 37.40 -9.90
CA PHE A 25 -4.77 35.96 -9.92
C PHE A 25 -4.00 35.47 -8.68
N LEU A 26 -4.72 35.31 -7.57
CA LEU A 26 -4.20 34.58 -6.42
C LEU A 26 -4.05 33.13 -6.88
N VAL A 27 -2.84 32.75 -7.30
CA VAL A 27 -2.50 31.35 -7.54
C VAL A 27 -2.52 30.68 -6.17
N LEU A 28 -3.69 30.15 -5.80
CA LEU A 28 -3.81 29.17 -4.75
C LEU A 28 -3.07 27.93 -5.26
N ILE A 29 -1.79 27.80 -4.93
CA ILE A 29 -1.09 26.52 -5.08
C ILE A 29 -1.78 25.60 -4.08
N GLY A 30 -2.79 24.88 -4.54
CA GLY A 30 -3.38 23.79 -3.78
C GLY A 30 -2.29 22.76 -3.54
N PHE A 31 -1.69 22.77 -2.36
CA PHE A 31 -0.96 21.60 -1.90
C PHE A 31 -2.00 20.52 -1.70
N THR A 32 -2.17 19.64 -2.68
CA THR A 32 -2.83 18.35 -2.48
C THR A 32 -1.91 17.54 -1.57
N GLY A 33 -2.07 17.74 -0.26
CA GLY A 33 -1.52 16.83 0.73
C GLY A 33 -2.18 15.47 0.54
N HIS A 34 -1.43 14.52 0.02
CA HIS A 34 -1.91 13.15 -0.18
C HIS A 34 -2.03 12.50 1.20
N ALA A 35 -3.23 12.03 1.56
CA ALA A 35 -3.43 11.29 2.80
C ALA A 35 -2.82 9.88 2.65
N GLN A 36 -1.70 9.66 3.32
CA GLN A 36 -0.92 8.42 3.25
C GLN A 36 -1.52 7.33 4.14
N ALA A 37 -1.28 6.04 3.82
CA ALA A 37 -1.68 4.94 4.69
C ALA A 37 -1.07 5.11 6.08
N SER A 38 -1.89 5.02 7.13
CA SER A 38 -1.41 5.14 8.50
C SER A 38 -0.58 3.90 8.85
N ILE A 39 0.72 4.07 9.07
CA ILE A 39 1.54 3.03 9.68
C ILE A 39 0.95 2.69 11.05
N SER A 40 0.71 1.40 11.30
CA SER A 40 0.23 0.93 12.59
C SER A 40 0.96 -0.32 13.03
N PHE A 41 1.35 -0.34 14.30
CA PHE A 41 1.80 -1.54 14.98
C PHE A 41 0.63 -2.53 15.11
N VAL A 42 0.90 -3.80 14.81
CA VAL A 42 -0.11 -4.87 14.86
C VAL A 42 0.13 -5.76 16.06
N GLN A 43 1.33 -6.31 16.19
CA GLN A 43 1.68 -7.25 17.26
C GLN A 43 3.19 -7.39 17.45
N GLN A 44 3.59 -7.98 18.57
CA GLN A 44 4.97 -8.38 18.86
C GLN A 44 4.99 -9.70 19.64
N ASN A 45 6.14 -10.37 19.63
CA ASN A 45 6.46 -11.45 20.57
C ASN A 45 7.99 -11.57 20.69
N SER A 46 8.49 -12.35 21.65
CA SER A 46 9.92 -12.59 21.82
C SER A 46 10.26 -13.97 22.39
N SER A 47 11.50 -14.41 22.19
CA SER A 47 12.09 -15.57 22.87
C SER A 47 13.57 -15.34 23.10
N ASN A 48 14.02 -15.53 24.34
CA ASN A 48 15.35 -15.16 24.79
C ASN A 48 15.98 -16.23 25.72
N PRO A 49 16.19 -17.45 25.19
CA PRO A 49 16.72 -18.58 25.96
C PRO A 49 18.10 -18.30 26.56
N GLN A 50 18.25 -18.66 27.83
CA GLN A 50 19.46 -18.41 28.63
C GLN A 50 20.49 -19.55 28.51
N THR A 51 20.62 -20.15 27.33
CA THR A 51 21.61 -21.19 27.00
C THR A 51 21.97 -21.10 25.52
N PRO A 52 23.12 -21.65 25.06
CA PRO A 52 23.46 -21.64 23.65
C PRO A 52 22.42 -22.38 22.79
N GLN A 53 21.98 -21.79 21.68
CA GLN A 53 20.98 -22.38 20.78
C GLN A 53 21.46 -22.37 19.33
N THR A 54 21.18 -23.44 18.60
CA THR A 54 21.29 -23.47 17.13
C THR A 54 20.01 -22.97 16.46
N THR A 55 18.87 -23.03 17.14
CA THR A 55 17.57 -22.61 16.60
C THR A 55 16.74 -21.94 17.68
N VAL A 56 16.05 -20.85 17.33
CA VAL A 56 15.04 -20.21 18.18
C VAL A 56 13.78 -19.96 17.36
N THR A 57 12.62 -20.34 17.88
CA THR A 57 11.33 -20.18 17.21
C THR A 57 10.41 -19.26 18.00
N VAL A 58 9.82 -18.27 17.34
CA VAL A 58 8.91 -17.29 17.94
C VAL A 58 7.60 -17.23 17.14
N PRO A 59 6.44 -17.58 17.74
CA PRO A 59 5.15 -17.51 17.07
C PRO A 59 4.59 -16.08 17.04
N PHE A 60 3.85 -15.74 15.98
CA PHE A 60 2.96 -14.57 15.98
C PHE A 60 1.64 -14.92 16.68
N PRO A 61 1.29 -14.29 17.82
CA PRO A 61 0.14 -14.68 18.62
C PRO A 61 -1.21 -14.33 17.98
N LEU A 62 -1.27 -13.29 17.15
CA LEU A 62 -2.47 -12.83 16.44
C LEU A 62 -2.41 -13.18 14.96
N ALA A 63 -3.56 -13.11 14.30
CA ALA A 63 -3.65 -13.33 12.86
C ALA A 63 -2.85 -12.25 12.10
N GLN A 64 -2.11 -12.69 11.09
CA GLN A 64 -1.33 -11.81 10.22
C GLN A 64 -2.14 -11.46 8.98
N THR A 65 -2.10 -10.19 8.59
CA THR A 65 -2.80 -9.71 7.40
C THR A 65 -1.85 -9.68 6.22
N SER A 66 -2.31 -10.16 5.05
CA SER A 66 -1.48 -10.11 3.85
C SER A 66 -1.16 -8.68 3.46
N GLY A 67 0.09 -8.43 3.06
CA GLY A 67 0.57 -7.09 2.71
C GLY A 67 1.26 -6.35 3.85
N ASN A 68 1.15 -6.84 5.09
CA ASN A 68 1.90 -6.30 6.23
C ASN A 68 3.41 -6.60 6.11
N LEU A 69 4.19 -6.06 7.04
CA LEU A 69 5.63 -6.28 7.14
C LEU A 69 5.97 -6.87 8.51
N ASN A 70 6.75 -7.95 8.50
CA ASN A 70 7.34 -8.55 9.69
C ASN A 70 8.75 -7.99 9.91
N ILE A 71 9.09 -7.71 11.16
CA ILE A 71 10.43 -7.37 11.64
C ILE A 71 10.90 -8.49 12.57
N VAL A 72 12.16 -8.88 12.43
CA VAL A 72 12.82 -9.87 13.30
C VAL A 72 14.16 -9.30 13.73
N VAL A 73 14.24 -8.89 15.00
CA VAL A 73 15.49 -8.50 15.65
C VAL A 73 16.16 -9.75 16.18
N VAL A 74 17.43 -9.95 15.83
CA VAL A 74 18.24 -11.09 16.24
C VAL A 74 19.47 -10.57 16.97
N GLY A 75 19.48 -10.68 18.29
CA GLY A 75 20.62 -10.39 19.16
C GLY A 75 21.21 -11.67 19.75
N TRP A 76 22.52 -11.73 19.99
CA TRP A 76 23.14 -12.81 20.75
C TRP A 76 24.49 -12.38 21.34
N ASN A 77 24.86 -13.00 22.47
CA ASN A 77 26.07 -12.70 23.24
C ASN A 77 27.30 -13.48 22.75
N ASP A 78 27.51 -13.43 21.44
CA ASP A 78 28.73 -13.91 20.78
C ASP A 78 29.01 -13.06 19.52
N SER A 79 30.28 -13.00 19.12
CA SER A 79 30.78 -12.30 17.94
C SER A 79 31.19 -13.23 16.79
N THR A 80 31.14 -14.55 17.00
CA THR A 80 31.59 -15.57 16.03
C THR A 80 30.45 -16.38 15.42
N ALA A 81 29.38 -16.65 16.17
CA ALA A 81 28.16 -17.21 15.61
C ALA A 81 27.54 -16.28 14.58
N THR A 82 26.94 -16.87 13.56
CA THR A 82 26.27 -16.16 12.46
C THR A 82 24.89 -16.76 12.22
N VAL A 83 23.96 -15.91 11.80
CA VAL A 83 22.62 -16.34 11.38
C VAL A 83 22.74 -17.07 10.04
N ALA A 84 22.35 -18.34 10.01
CA ALA A 84 22.32 -19.16 8.82
C ALA A 84 21.04 -18.94 8.00
N SER A 85 19.90 -18.78 8.67
CA SER A 85 18.61 -18.51 8.02
C SER A 85 17.60 -17.89 8.98
N VAL A 86 16.66 -17.13 8.40
CA VAL A 86 15.44 -16.67 9.06
C VAL A 86 14.27 -17.10 8.17
N ASN A 87 13.52 -18.10 8.63
CA ASN A 87 12.40 -18.67 7.88
C ASN A 87 11.15 -18.57 8.73
N ASP A 88 9.98 -18.63 8.12
CA ASP A 88 8.73 -18.82 8.85
C ASP A 88 7.86 -19.93 8.24
N THR A 89 6.82 -20.33 8.96
CA THR A 89 5.90 -21.39 8.52
C THR A 89 4.95 -20.96 7.39
N SER A 90 4.83 -19.65 7.16
CA SER A 90 4.06 -19.07 6.05
C SER A 90 4.86 -18.94 4.74
N GLY A 91 6.16 -19.20 4.75
CA GLY A 91 7.02 -19.12 3.56
C GLY A 91 7.39 -17.69 3.14
N ASN A 92 7.35 -16.73 4.07
CA ASN A 92 7.77 -15.36 3.80
C ASN A 92 9.29 -15.28 3.60
N ILE A 93 9.73 -14.33 2.78
CA ILE A 93 11.15 -14.13 2.47
C ILE A 93 11.71 -13.02 3.37
N TYR A 94 12.67 -13.40 4.22
CA TYR A 94 13.36 -12.46 5.12
C TYR A 94 14.68 -11.98 4.52
N SER A 95 14.93 -10.68 4.61
CA SER A 95 16.17 -10.03 4.19
C SER A 95 16.75 -9.19 5.33
N PRO A 96 18.08 -9.13 5.50
CA PRO A 96 18.69 -8.24 6.48
C PRO A 96 18.48 -6.78 6.06
N ALA A 97 18.07 -5.92 6.99
CA ALA A 97 17.97 -4.47 6.76
C ALA A 97 19.35 -3.79 6.70
N LEU A 98 20.34 -4.41 7.33
CA LEU A 98 21.74 -4.01 7.34
C LEU A 98 22.63 -5.22 7.65
N ILE A 99 23.92 -5.08 7.38
CA ILE A 99 24.90 -6.06 7.84
C ILE A 99 24.89 -6.15 9.38
N PRO A 100 25.14 -7.34 9.97
CA PRO A 100 25.22 -7.47 11.42
C PRO A 100 26.21 -6.48 12.03
N THR A 101 25.79 -5.78 13.08
CA THR A 101 26.71 -4.99 13.90
C THR A 101 27.29 -5.94 14.94
N VAL A 102 28.62 -6.11 14.90
CA VAL A 102 29.34 -7.06 15.74
C VAL A 102 30.26 -6.30 16.68
N GLN A 103 30.04 -6.46 17.98
CA GLN A 103 30.95 -6.00 19.02
C GLN A 103 31.89 -7.14 19.38
N SER A 104 33.12 -7.06 18.87
CA SER A 104 34.14 -8.11 18.99
C SER A 104 34.28 -8.63 20.43
N GLY A 105 34.13 -9.95 20.60
CA GLY A 105 34.25 -10.64 21.88
C GLY A 105 33.04 -10.50 22.81
N THR A 106 32.02 -9.74 22.43
CA THR A 106 30.87 -9.43 23.30
C THR A 106 29.55 -9.94 22.71
N ALA A 107 29.12 -9.40 21.57
CA ALA A 107 27.77 -9.62 21.06
C ALA A 107 27.63 -9.25 19.59
N SER A 108 26.50 -9.63 19.02
CA SER A 108 26.09 -9.25 17.67
C SER A 108 24.60 -8.94 17.62
N LEU A 109 24.21 -8.03 16.72
CA LEU A 109 22.83 -7.64 16.47
C LEU A 109 22.57 -7.48 14.97
N VAL A 110 21.44 -7.97 14.49
CA VAL A 110 20.95 -7.71 13.14
C VAL A 110 19.43 -7.66 13.10
N ILE A 111 18.88 -6.72 12.34
CA ILE A 111 17.46 -6.63 12.06
C ILE A 111 17.17 -7.21 10.66
N TYR A 112 16.27 -8.18 10.60
CA TYR A 112 15.67 -8.70 9.38
C TYR A 112 14.25 -8.17 9.21
N TYR A 113 13.78 -8.17 7.97
CA TYR A 113 12.38 -7.91 7.65
C TYR A 113 11.86 -8.81 6.53
N ALA A 114 10.56 -9.06 6.53
CA ALA A 114 9.84 -9.63 5.40
C ALA A 114 8.72 -8.68 4.99
N LYS A 115 8.76 -8.22 3.75
CA LYS A 115 7.77 -7.31 3.16
C LYS A 115 6.61 -8.10 2.53
N ASN A 116 5.44 -7.49 2.43
CA ASN A 116 4.27 -8.06 1.75
C ASN A 116 3.99 -9.50 2.20
N ILE A 117 3.89 -9.70 3.52
CA ILE A 117 3.77 -11.05 4.08
C ILE A 117 2.49 -11.73 3.60
N ALA A 118 2.50 -13.06 3.58
CA ALA A 118 1.30 -13.86 3.45
C ALA A 118 0.42 -13.74 4.71
N GLY A 119 -0.89 -13.75 4.52
CA GLY A 119 -1.83 -13.80 5.64
C GLY A 119 -1.79 -15.15 6.35
N ALA A 120 -1.97 -15.14 7.67
CA ALA A 120 -1.99 -16.35 8.49
C ALA A 120 -2.97 -16.22 9.66
N ALA A 121 -3.61 -17.32 10.06
CA ALA A 121 -4.44 -17.31 11.26
C ALA A 121 -3.57 -17.16 12.53
N ALA A 122 -4.20 -16.73 13.63
CA ALA A 122 -3.54 -16.50 14.91
C ALA A 122 -2.77 -17.75 15.38
N GLY A 123 -1.50 -17.57 15.77
CA GLY A 123 -0.63 -18.65 16.25
C GLY A 123 -0.11 -19.62 15.19
N VAL A 124 -0.51 -19.47 13.92
CA VAL A 124 -0.11 -20.40 12.84
C VAL A 124 1.26 -20.05 12.28
N ASN A 125 1.56 -18.76 12.08
CA ASN A 125 2.87 -18.36 11.60
C ASN A 125 3.88 -18.27 12.76
N SER A 126 5.05 -18.89 12.58
CA SER A 126 6.17 -18.80 13.51
C SER A 126 7.46 -18.57 12.76
N VAL A 127 8.25 -17.60 13.22
CA VAL A 127 9.60 -17.34 12.70
C VAL A 127 10.58 -18.24 13.42
N THR A 128 11.41 -18.96 12.66
CA THR A 128 12.55 -19.73 13.15
C THR A 128 13.85 -19.11 12.66
N VAL A 129 14.67 -18.66 13.60
CA VAL A 129 16.05 -18.22 13.38
C VAL A 129 16.97 -19.40 13.60
N THR A 130 17.84 -19.69 12.63
CA THR A 130 18.84 -20.75 12.73
C THR A 130 20.24 -20.13 12.67
N PHE A 131 21.13 -20.58 13.55
CA PHE A 131 22.53 -20.17 13.62
C PHE A 131 23.44 -21.29 13.13
N ALA A 132 24.58 -20.93 12.50
CA ALA A 132 25.53 -21.90 11.97
C ALA A 132 26.27 -22.68 13.10
N PRO A 133 27.02 -22.04 14.01
CA PRO A 133 27.26 -22.58 15.34
C PRO A 133 26.15 -22.13 16.30
N ALA A 134 26.03 -22.79 17.46
CA ALA A 134 25.09 -22.35 18.49
C ALA A 134 25.46 -20.92 18.97
N ALA A 135 24.50 -20.00 18.93
CA ALA A 135 24.66 -18.65 19.45
C ALA A 135 24.45 -18.66 20.96
N ASN A 136 25.29 -17.94 21.71
CA ASN A 136 25.15 -17.80 23.16
C ASN A 136 24.05 -16.80 23.50
N PHE A 137 23.11 -17.20 24.36
CA PHE A 137 22.02 -16.35 24.87
C PHE A 137 21.32 -15.54 23.76
N PRO A 138 20.79 -16.19 22.71
CA PRO A 138 20.14 -15.46 21.64
C PRO A 138 18.84 -14.85 22.14
N ASP A 139 18.60 -13.61 21.74
CA ASP A 139 17.40 -12.84 22.01
C ASP A 139 16.73 -12.50 20.66
N ILE A 140 15.57 -13.09 20.43
CA ILE A 140 14.76 -12.87 19.23
C ILE A 140 13.52 -12.07 19.61
N ARG A 141 13.37 -10.88 19.02
CA ARG A 141 12.15 -10.06 19.12
C ARG A 141 11.53 -9.91 17.74
N ILE A 142 10.24 -10.20 17.63
CA ILE A 142 9.49 -10.06 16.38
C ILE A 142 8.40 -9.01 16.52
N ALA A 143 8.10 -8.30 15.44
CA ALA A 143 6.96 -7.39 15.37
C ALA A 143 6.33 -7.39 13.98
N GLU A 144 5.05 -7.07 13.91
CA GLU A 144 4.31 -6.88 12.66
C GLU A 144 3.77 -5.46 12.59
N TYR A 145 3.89 -4.86 11.41
CA TYR A 145 3.37 -3.53 11.09
C TYR A 145 2.53 -3.56 9.82
N SER A 146 1.48 -2.76 9.82
CA SER A 146 0.65 -2.49 8.64
C SER A 146 0.98 -1.11 8.05
N GLY A 147 0.65 -0.91 6.78
CA GLY A 147 0.79 0.38 6.11
C GLY A 147 2.19 0.71 5.60
N LEU A 148 3.11 -0.27 5.54
CA LEU A 148 4.45 -0.12 4.94
C LEU A 148 4.47 -0.54 3.47
N ASP A 149 5.42 -0.01 2.70
CA ASP A 149 5.54 -0.28 1.26
C ASP A 149 5.74 -1.79 1.00
N PRO A 150 4.81 -2.46 0.28
CA PRO A 150 4.91 -3.90 0.05
C PRO A 150 6.03 -4.28 -0.93
N VAL A 151 6.56 -3.32 -1.69
CA VAL A 151 7.57 -3.54 -2.73
C VAL A 151 8.94 -3.10 -2.26
N ASN A 152 9.11 -1.86 -1.77
CA ASN A 152 10.41 -1.31 -1.39
C ASN A 152 10.39 -0.61 -0.03
N PRO A 153 10.14 -1.33 1.08
CA PRO A 153 9.96 -0.70 2.38
C PRO A 153 11.25 -0.19 3.00
N LEU A 154 12.42 -0.77 2.74
CA LEU A 154 13.66 -0.30 3.37
C LEU A 154 14.05 1.09 2.82
N ASP A 155 14.16 2.08 3.71
CA ASP A 155 14.73 3.39 3.39
C ASP A 155 16.23 3.43 3.68
N VAL A 156 16.55 3.51 4.97
CA VAL A 156 17.91 3.64 5.49
C VAL A 156 18.06 2.84 6.76
N ALA A 157 19.28 2.48 7.09
CA ALA A 157 19.61 1.81 8.34
C ALA A 157 20.94 2.31 8.88
N ALA A 158 21.08 2.28 10.20
CA ALA A 158 22.31 2.59 10.92
C ALA A 158 22.48 1.64 12.10
N GLY A 159 23.74 1.38 12.45
CA GLY A 159 24.10 0.57 13.60
C GLY A 159 25.36 1.13 14.25
N ALA A 160 25.37 1.16 15.58
CA ALA A 160 26.52 1.59 16.35
C ALA A 160 26.64 0.77 17.64
N LEU A 161 27.81 0.86 18.25
CA LEU A 161 28.17 0.16 19.49
C LEU A 161 28.79 1.15 20.47
N GLY A 162 28.75 0.82 21.76
CA GLY A 162 29.31 1.66 22.79
C GLY A 162 29.17 1.07 24.19
N SER A 163 29.40 1.90 25.19
CA SER A 163 29.29 1.53 26.61
C SER A 163 28.78 2.66 27.52
N ALA A 164 28.25 3.74 26.92
CA ALA A 164 27.66 4.84 27.66
C ALA A 164 26.33 4.44 28.31
N ALA A 165 25.83 5.23 29.26
CA ALA A 165 24.51 5.04 29.90
C ALA A 165 23.31 5.27 28.94
N THR A 166 23.56 5.49 27.66
CA THR A 166 22.55 5.58 26.61
C THR A 166 23.09 4.88 25.38
N SER A 167 22.36 3.85 24.95
CA SER A 167 22.58 3.21 23.66
C SER A 167 22.10 4.12 22.54
N SER A 168 22.81 4.13 21.40
CA SER A 168 22.52 5.01 20.27
C SER A 168 22.88 4.32 18.97
N SER A 169 21.96 4.33 18.01
CA SER A 169 22.15 3.74 16.67
C SER A 169 23.10 4.53 15.77
N GLY A 170 23.45 5.76 16.16
CA GLY A 170 24.02 6.75 15.26
C GLY A 170 22.94 7.44 14.42
N ALA A 171 23.26 8.64 13.92
CA ALA A 171 22.33 9.42 13.13
C ALA A 171 22.34 8.96 11.66
N VAL A 172 21.15 8.82 11.07
CA VAL A 172 20.97 8.60 9.63
C VAL A 172 19.82 9.45 9.11
N THR A 173 19.95 9.92 7.86
CA THR A 173 18.94 10.78 7.23
C THR A 173 17.97 9.93 6.43
N THR A 174 16.67 10.01 6.74
CA THR A 174 15.63 9.38 5.93
C THR A 174 15.52 10.08 4.58
N THR A 175 15.27 9.30 3.53
CA THR A 175 15.07 9.79 2.16
C THR A 175 13.59 9.83 1.76
N ASN A 176 12.69 9.28 2.58
CA ASN A 176 11.24 9.44 2.44
C ASN A 176 10.63 10.17 3.64
N ALA A 177 9.54 10.88 3.36
CA ALA A 177 8.64 11.38 4.38
C ALA A 177 7.69 10.24 4.80
N ASN A 178 7.27 10.20 6.05
CA ASN A 178 6.37 9.17 6.58
C ASN A 178 7.05 7.79 6.65
N ASP A 179 8.12 7.72 7.43
CA ASP A 179 8.79 6.46 7.75
C ASP A 179 8.40 5.93 9.12
N LEU A 180 8.37 4.61 9.25
CA LEU A 180 8.50 3.92 10.51
C LEU A 180 9.99 3.79 10.84
N LEU A 181 10.42 4.44 11.92
CA LEU A 181 11.72 4.19 12.52
C LEU A 181 11.58 3.04 13.53
N VAL A 182 12.34 1.98 13.34
CA VAL A 182 12.44 0.87 14.29
C VAL A 182 13.83 0.90 14.91
N GLY A 183 13.89 1.02 16.22
CA GLY A 183 15.11 0.95 17.02
C GLY A 183 15.18 -0.37 17.78
N ALA A 184 16.34 -1.00 17.84
CA ALA A 184 16.55 -2.12 18.73
C ALA A 184 17.99 -2.16 19.25
N ASN A 185 18.16 -2.52 20.53
CA ASN A 185 19.47 -2.77 21.10
C ASN A 185 19.70 -4.22 21.49
N LEU A 186 20.96 -4.52 21.76
CA LEU A 186 21.40 -5.57 22.66
C LEU A 186 22.25 -4.90 23.74
N VAL A 187 22.02 -5.24 25.01
CA VAL A 187 22.76 -4.71 26.17
C VAL A 187 23.38 -5.82 27.00
N GLN A 188 24.51 -5.53 27.64
CA GLN A 188 25.12 -6.42 28.65
C GLN A 188 24.66 -6.12 30.08
N THR A 189 23.70 -5.21 30.24
CA THR A 189 23.11 -4.81 31.52
C THR A 189 21.59 -4.75 31.40
N LEU A 190 20.97 -3.57 31.50
CA LEU A 190 19.52 -3.42 31.41
C LEU A 190 19.14 -2.13 30.69
N THR A 191 18.23 -2.23 29.72
CA THR A 191 17.51 -1.08 29.19
C THR A 191 16.36 -0.71 30.12
N THR A 192 16.24 0.58 30.49
CA THR A 192 15.22 1.02 31.46
C THR A 192 13.99 1.68 30.82
N GLY A 193 13.99 1.88 29.51
CA GLY A 193 12.88 2.47 28.76
C GLY A 193 13.26 2.78 27.31
N PRO A 194 12.31 3.32 26.53
CA PRO A 194 12.56 3.74 25.16
C PRO A 194 13.28 5.09 25.10
N GLY A 195 13.76 5.42 23.90
CA GLY A 195 14.27 6.73 23.55
C GLY A 195 13.21 7.82 23.55
N SER A 196 13.68 9.07 23.55
CA SER A 196 12.78 10.22 23.47
C SER A 196 12.01 10.22 22.15
N GLY A 197 10.68 10.19 22.24
CA GLY A 197 9.78 10.14 21.09
C GLY A 197 9.60 8.75 20.48
N TYR A 198 10.24 7.72 21.03
CA TYR A 198 10.01 6.32 20.67
C TYR A 198 9.02 5.67 21.64
N THR A 199 8.31 4.67 21.13
CA THR A 199 7.40 3.80 21.88
C THR A 199 8.09 2.47 22.14
N ASN A 200 8.12 2.03 23.39
CA ASN A 200 8.60 0.70 23.73
C ASN A 200 7.61 -0.36 23.23
N ARG A 201 8.08 -1.35 22.46
CA ARG A 201 7.28 -2.52 22.06
C ARG A 201 7.58 -3.74 22.92
N VAL A 202 8.83 -3.95 23.27
CA VAL A 202 9.26 -5.01 24.18
C VAL A 202 10.62 -4.66 24.77
N ILE A 203 10.77 -4.90 26.08
CA ILE A 203 12.06 -5.06 26.75
C ILE A 203 12.08 -6.49 27.28
N THR A 204 13.02 -7.31 26.82
CA THR A 204 13.05 -8.73 27.18
C THR A 204 13.56 -8.93 28.61
N SER A 205 13.22 -10.07 29.20
CA SER A 205 13.66 -10.46 30.54
C SER A 205 14.16 -11.90 30.48
N PRO A 206 15.39 -12.19 30.95
CA PRO A 206 16.22 -11.34 31.80
C PRO A 206 17.16 -10.36 31.06
N ASP A 207 17.30 -10.43 29.73
CA ASP A 207 18.39 -9.75 29.01
C ASP A 207 18.28 -8.22 28.97
N GLY A 208 17.07 -7.66 29.08
CA GLY A 208 16.86 -6.22 29.10
C GLY A 208 17.03 -5.55 27.73
N ASP A 209 16.92 -6.31 26.64
CA ASP A 209 17.08 -5.82 25.27
C ASP A 209 15.75 -5.22 24.75
N ILE A 210 15.80 -4.06 24.08
CA ILE A 210 14.62 -3.32 23.63
C ILE A 210 14.35 -3.43 22.13
N LEU A 211 13.08 -3.53 21.75
CA LEU A 211 12.57 -3.14 20.44
C LEU A 211 11.60 -1.96 20.65
N GLU A 212 11.83 -0.88 19.92
CA GLU A 212 11.06 0.36 19.98
C GLU A 212 10.78 0.90 18.58
N ASP A 213 9.80 1.79 18.47
CA ASP A 213 9.47 2.43 17.21
C ASP A 213 8.99 3.87 17.32
N ARG A 214 9.04 4.57 16.20
CA ARG A 214 8.52 5.92 16.03
C ARG A 214 8.13 6.14 14.57
N VAL A 215 6.93 6.65 14.33
CA VAL A 215 6.56 7.16 13.00
C VAL A 215 7.01 8.62 12.86
N VAL A 216 7.64 8.96 11.73
CA VAL A 216 8.11 10.31 11.42
C VAL A 216 7.55 10.78 10.09
N THR A 217 7.05 12.01 10.02
CA THR A 217 6.33 12.52 8.84
C THR A 217 7.17 13.41 7.93
N THR A 218 8.44 13.60 8.24
CA THR A 218 9.36 14.48 7.52
C THR A 218 10.67 13.77 7.27
N THR A 219 11.30 14.05 6.14
CA THR A 219 12.68 13.65 5.90
C THR A 219 13.59 14.38 6.88
N GLY A 220 14.51 13.68 7.53
CA GLY A 220 15.37 14.29 8.52
C GLY A 220 16.41 13.33 9.06
N SER A 221 17.34 13.88 9.85
CA SER A 221 18.34 13.09 10.57
C SER A 221 17.70 12.55 11.85
N TYR A 222 17.66 11.22 11.97
CA TYR A 222 17.09 10.52 13.12
C TYR A 222 18.09 9.56 13.75
N THR A 223 17.91 9.34 15.05
CA THR A 223 18.70 8.43 15.87
C THR A 223 17.75 7.73 16.84
N ALA A 224 17.75 6.41 16.85
CA ALA A 224 17.14 5.64 17.94
C ALA A 224 18.13 5.55 19.11
N THR A 225 17.63 5.73 20.32
CA THR A 225 18.42 5.75 21.56
C THR A 225 17.67 5.04 22.67
N ALA A 226 18.33 4.38 23.62
CA ALA A 226 17.65 3.88 24.81
C ALA A 226 18.53 4.00 26.06
N PRO A 227 17.99 4.45 27.22
CA PRO A 227 18.73 4.52 28.48
C PRO A 227 19.12 3.13 29.00
N VAL A 228 20.37 3.02 29.46
CA VAL A 228 20.98 1.77 29.96
C VAL A 228 21.48 1.99 31.39
N SER A 229 21.04 1.15 32.34
CA SER A 229 21.41 1.28 33.76
C SER A 229 21.53 -0.08 34.46
N PRO A 230 22.70 -0.40 35.08
CA PRO A 230 23.94 0.39 35.05
C PRO A 230 24.52 0.47 33.62
N SER A 231 25.39 1.44 33.36
CA SER A 231 26.07 1.53 32.05
C SER A 231 26.85 0.25 31.77
N GLY A 232 26.69 -0.30 30.57
CA GLY A 232 27.38 -1.51 30.11
C GLY A 232 27.57 -1.46 28.60
N GLN A 233 28.25 -2.46 28.05
CA GLN A 233 28.40 -2.58 26.59
C GLN A 233 27.03 -2.77 25.92
N TRP A 234 26.87 -2.15 24.76
CA TRP A 234 25.64 -2.24 23.98
C TRP A 234 25.92 -2.14 22.49
N ILE A 235 24.98 -2.68 21.71
CA ILE A 235 24.82 -2.47 20.27
C ILE A 235 23.43 -1.88 20.07
N MET A 236 23.27 -0.88 19.21
CA MET A 236 21.96 -0.33 18.84
C MET A 236 21.89 -0.21 17.32
N GLN A 237 20.77 -0.65 16.74
CA GLN A 237 20.45 -0.44 15.34
C GLN A 237 19.17 0.37 15.19
N MET A 238 19.08 1.15 14.13
CA MET A 238 17.85 1.78 13.68
C MET A 238 17.64 1.48 12.21
N VAL A 239 16.41 1.12 11.84
CA VAL A 239 15.98 0.93 10.45
C VAL A 239 14.78 1.82 10.19
N ALA A 240 14.80 2.57 9.10
CA ALA A 240 13.67 3.32 8.61
C ALA A 240 12.96 2.51 7.51
N PHE A 241 11.66 2.32 7.67
CA PHE A 241 10.80 1.70 6.66
C PHE A 241 9.80 2.70 6.11
N ARG A 242 9.76 2.81 4.78
CA ARG A 242 8.80 3.64 4.04
C ARG A 242 7.39 3.17 4.34
N ALA A 243 6.53 4.10 4.76
CA ALA A 243 5.10 3.88 4.61
C ALA A 243 4.81 3.54 3.14
N ALA A 244 3.81 2.69 2.93
CA ALA A 244 3.26 2.51 1.59
C ALA A 244 2.94 3.89 1.04
N ALA A 245 3.24 4.11 -0.24
CA ALA A 245 2.64 5.24 -0.94
C ALA A 245 1.14 5.06 -0.76
N GLY A 246 0.53 5.91 0.07
CA GLY A 246 -0.91 6.00 0.12
C GLY A 246 -1.28 6.59 -1.22
N GLY A 247 -1.64 5.73 -2.17
CA GLY A 247 -2.38 6.15 -3.33
C GLY A 247 -3.70 6.70 -2.82
N VAL A 248 -3.71 7.98 -2.45
CA VAL A 248 -4.80 8.89 -2.74
C VAL A 248 -4.22 9.97 -3.63
N GLY A 249 -3.57 9.55 -4.73
CA GLY A 249 -3.79 10.34 -5.92
C GLY A 249 -5.32 10.39 -6.08
N VAL A 250 -5.88 11.59 -6.16
CA VAL A 250 -7.34 11.77 -6.27
C VAL A 250 -7.81 10.76 -7.29
N ALA A 251 -8.71 9.86 -6.87
CA ALA A 251 -9.26 8.86 -7.76
C ALA A 251 -9.69 9.61 -9.02
N THR A 252 -9.09 9.25 -10.14
CA THR A 252 -9.31 9.94 -11.42
C THR A 252 -10.00 9.00 -12.38
N THR A 253 -9.70 7.70 -12.28
CA THR A 253 -10.29 6.67 -13.12
C THR A 253 -10.71 5.47 -12.30
N ILE A 254 -11.80 4.84 -12.74
CA ILE A 254 -12.25 3.53 -12.28
C ILE A 254 -12.48 2.66 -13.52
N THR A 255 -12.00 1.41 -13.50
CA THR A 255 -12.15 0.44 -14.59
C THR A 255 -12.62 -0.91 -14.07
N THR A 256 -13.55 -1.56 -14.76
CA THR A 256 -13.90 -2.96 -14.50
C THR A 256 -12.70 -3.86 -14.82
N THR A 257 -12.40 -4.82 -13.95
CA THR A 257 -11.20 -5.66 -14.05
C THR A 257 -11.44 -7.16 -13.90
N ALA A 258 -12.58 -7.59 -13.33
CA ALA A 258 -13.01 -8.98 -13.36
C ALA A 258 -14.52 -9.12 -13.15
N GLY A 259 -15.10 -10.23 -13.62
CA GLY A 259 -16.53 -10.53 -13.44
C GLY A 259 -17.43 -10.00 -14.56
N THR A 260 -16.88 -9.74 -15.75
CA THR A 260 -17.65 -9.48 -16.98
C THR A 260 -16.87 -9.99 -18.20
N PRO A 261 -17.55 -10.56 -19.22
CA PRO A 261 -18.95 -11.01 -19.16
C PRO A 261 -19.12 -12.26 -18.29
N GLN A 262 -20.27 -12.42 -17.64
CA GLN A 262 -20.62 -13.66 -16.94
C GLN A 262 -22.13 -13.87 -16.83
N SER A 263 -22.56 -15.12 -17.01
CA SER A 263 -23.96 -15.55 -16.85
C SER A 263 -24.10 -16.59 -15.74
N THR A 264 -25.31 -16.70 -15.18
CA THR A 264 -25.66 -17.76 -14.24
C THR A 264 -27.16 -18.06 -14.31
N THR A 265 -27.61 -19.15 -13.68
CA THR A 265 -29.04 -19.43 -13.59
C THR A 265 -29.72 -18.47 -12.60
N VAL A 266 -30.98 -18.11 -12.85
CA VAL A 266 -31.77 -17.29 -11.92
C VAL A 266 -31.71 -17.85 -10.50
N GLY A 267 -31.54 -16.99 -9.50
CA GLY A 267 -31.40 -17.38 -8.10
C GLY A 267 -30.06 -17.97 -7.68
N THR A 268 -29.06 -18.04 -8.57
CA THR A 268 -27.74 -18.61 -8.25
C THR A 268 -26.63 -17.57 -8.24
N ALA A 269 -25.57 -17.85 -7.48
CA ALA A 269 -24.41 -16.98 -7.38
C ALA A 269 -23.62 -16.95 -8.70
N PHE A 270 -23.03 -15.80 -8.99
CA PHE A 270 -22.06 -15.66 -10.07
C PHE A 270 -20.71 -16.25 -9.68
N ALA A 271 -20.04 -16.90 -10.63
CA ALA A 271 -18.81 -17.65 -10.37
C ALA A 271 -17.62 -16.72 -10.04
N THR A 272 -17.57 -15.54 -10.66
CA THR A 272 -16.49 -14.56 -10.45
C THR A 272 -17.02 -13.34 -9.73
N GLN A 273 -16.42 -13.00 -8.59
CA GLN A 273 -16.73 -11.76 -7.89
C GLN A 273 -16.37 -10.54 -8.75
N LEU A 274 -17.23 -9.51 -8.72
CA LEU A 274 -17.04 -8.28 -9.47
C LEU A 274 -15.83 -7.52 -8.91
N GLN A 275 -14.91 -7.09 -9.78
CA GLN A 275 -13.73 -6.33 -9.38
C GLN A 275 -13.59 -5.05 -10.21
N ALA A 276 -13.35 -3.93 -9.52
CA ALA A 276 -13.02 -2.66 -10.14
C ALA A 276 -11.66 -2.17 -9.66
N THR A 277 -10.86 -1.60 -10.56
CA THR A 277 -9.57 -1.00 -10.24
C THR A 277 -9.67 0.51 -10.30
N VAL A 278 -9.17 1.19 -9.27
CA VAL A 278 -9.12 2.65 -9.16
C VAL A 278 -7.69 3.13 -9.32
N LYS A 279 -7.48 4.14 -10.18
CA LYS A 279 -6.18 4.76 -10.44
C LYS A 279 -6.25 6.29 -10.34
N ASP A 280 -5.10 6.90 -10.07
CA ASP A 280 -4.91 8.34 -10.10
C ASP A 280 -4.59 8.85 -11.52
N SER A 281 -4.39 10.16 -11.66
CA SER A 281 -4.06 10.81 -12.94
C SER A 281 -2.67 10.42 -13.50
N LEU A 282 -1.80 9.83 -12.67
CA LEU A 282 -0.49 9.32 -13.04
C LEU A 282 -0.51 7.81 -13.32
N SER A 283 -1.70 7.20 -13.38
CA SER A 283 -1.92 5.76 -13.56
C SER A 283 -1.43 4.86 -12.43
N ASN A 284 -1.16 5.42 -11.24
CA ASN A 284 -0.84 4.64 -10.05
C ASN A 284 -2.11 4.07 -9.42
N PRO A 285 -2.10 2.83 -8.90
CA PRO A 285 -3.23 2.30 -8.16
C PRO A 285 -3.53 3.08 -6.87
N VAL A 286 -4.82 3.25 -6.57
CA VAL A 286 -5.30 4.05 -5.43
C VAL A 286 -5.94 3.12 -4.41
N SER A 287 -5.30 2.98 -3.25
CA SER A 287 -5.71 2.08 -2.16
C SER A 287 -6.63 2.79 -1.17
N GLY A 288 -7.52 2.06 -0.48
CA GLY A 288 -8.36 2.64 0.56
C GLY A 288 -9.60 3.39 0.05
N VAL A 289 -9.88 3.37 -1.25
CA VAL A 289 -11.05 4.02 -1.86
C VAL A 289 -12.27 3.11 -1.78
N THR A 290 -13.38 3.64 -1.28
CA THR A 290 -14.67 2.93 -1.29
C THR A 290 -15.27 2.98 -2.70
N VAL A 291 -15.42 1.80 -3.30
CA VAL A 291 -16.17 1.58 -4.54
C VAL A 291 -17.56 1.08 -4.19
N THR A 292 -18.60 1.73 -4.72
CA THR A 292 -19.99 1.29 -4.59
C THR A 292 -20.43 0.60 -5.86
N PHE A 293 -20.95 -0.61 -5.72
CA PHE A 293 -21.52 -1.42 -6.79
C PHE A 293 -23.05 -1.29 -6.76
N ALA A 294 -23.66 -0.94 -7.89
CA ALA A 294 -25.10 -0.79 -8.01
C ALA A 294 -25.63 -1.70 -9.12
N ALA A 295 -26.50 -2.64 -8.74
CA ALA A 295 -27.25 -3.45 -9.69
C ALA A 295 -28.54 -2.73 -10.13
N PRO A 296 -29.12 -3.05 -11.30
CA PRO A 296 -30.36 -2.43 -11.76
C PRO A 296 -31.52 -2.67 -10.78
N GLY A 297 -32.37 -1.65 -10.60
CA GLY A 297 -33.52 -1.72 -9.68
C GLY A 297 -34.71 -2.54 -10.22
N SER A 298 -34.70 -2.90 -11.51
CA SER A 298 -35.77 -3.66 -12.17
C SER A 298 -35.20 -4.54 -13.30
N GLY A 299 -35.99 -5.51 -13.75
CA GLY A 299 -35.55 -6.47 -14.78
C GLY A 299 -34.59 -7.53 -14.25
N ALA A 300 -33.72 -8.04 -15.14
CA ALA A 300 -32.61 -8.90 -14.73
C ALA A 300 -31.67 -8.11 -13.80
N SER A 301 -31.35 -8.67 -12.64
CA SER A 301 -30.55 -8.03 -11.59
C SER A 301 -30.06 -9.07 -10.58
N GLY A 302 -29.53 -8.64 -9.44
CA GLY A 302 -29.08 -9.51 -8.36
C GLY A 302 -28.86 -8.79 -7.03
N THR A 303 -28.45 -9.55 -6.02
CA THR A 303 -28.18 -9.06 -4.66
C THR A 303 -26.77 -9.42 -4.22
N PHE A 304 -26.10 -8.50 -3.53
CA PHE A 304 -24.81 -8.75 -2.89
C PHE A 304 -25.00 -9.49 -1.56
N ALA A 305 -24.15 -10.48 -1.28
CA ALA A 305 -24.18 -11.25 -0.05
C ALA A 305 -24.13 -10.33 1.19
N GLY A 306 -25.04 -10.54 2.14
CA GLY A 306 -25.17 -9.69 3.33
C GLY A 306 -25.64 -8.25 3.06
N GLY A 307 -26.06 -7.92 1.83
CA GLY A 307 -26.42 -6.57 1.43
C GLY A 307 -25.22 -5.63 1.26
N ALA A 308 -23.99 -6.15 1.32
CA ALA A 308 -22.76 -5.35 1.23
C ALA A 308 -22.45 -5.01 -0.24
N ASN A 309 -22.96 -3.87 -0.70
CA ASN A 309 -22.77 -3.39 -2.07
C ASN A 309 -21.58 -2.44 -2.25
N SER A 310 -20.65 -2.40 -1.28
CA SER A 310 -19.44 -1.60 -1.36
C SER A 310 -18.20 -2.41 -0.97
N ALA A 311 -17.05 -2.01 -1.51
CA ALA A 311 -15.75 -2.59 -1.16
C ALA A 311 -14.65 -1.54 -1.21
N THR A 312 -13.64 -1.70 -0.36
CA THR A 312 -12.48 -0.81 -0.30
C THR A 312 -11.35 -1.34 -1.18
N THR A 313 -10.66 -0.48 -1.93
CA THR A 313 -9.53 -0.89 -2.76
C THR A 313 -8.33 -1.35 -1.92
N ASN A 314 -7.68 -2.43 -2.36
CA ASN A 314 -6.44 -2.95 -1.78
C ASN A 314 -5.20 -2.13 -2.25
N PRO A 315 -3.96 -2.46 -1.83
CA PRO A 315 -2.75 -1.76 -2.26
C PRO A 315 -2.51 -1.76 -3.79
N GLN A 316 -3.13 -2.69 -4.53
CA GLN A 316 -3.09 -2.75 -6.00
C GLN A 316 -4.24 -1.95 -6.64
N GLY A 317 -4.98 -1.16 -5.86
CA GLY A 317 -6.11 -0.34 -6.32
C GLY A 317 -7.37 -1.13 -6.65
N VAL A 318 -7.46 -2.41 -6.28
CA VAL A 318 -8.58 -3.30 -6.65
C VAL A 318 -9.60 -3.39 -5.53
N ALA A 319 -10.86 -3.11 -5.83
CA ALA A 319 -12.01 -3.35 -4.96
C ALA A 319 -12.79 -4.57 -5.45
N THR A 320 -12.95 -5.57 -4.58
CA THR A 320 -13.69 -6.81 -4.86
C THR A 320 -15.04 -6.78 -4.13
N ALA A 321 -16.14 -6.79 -4.88
CA ALA A 321 -17.48 -6.83 -4.31
C ALA A 321 -17.75 -8.15 -3.57
N ALA A 322 -18.70 -8.15 -2.65
CA ALA A 322 -19.25 -9.38 -2.10
C ALA A 322 -19.87 -10.25 -3.20
N ILE A 323 -20.04 -11.55 -2.92
CA ILE A 323 -20.67 -12.50 -3.86
C ILE A 323 -22.01 -11.94 -4.34
N PHE A 324 -22.16 -11.86 -5.66
CA PHE A 324 -23.37 -11.37 -6.31
C PHE A 324 -24.25 -12.56 -6.74
N THR A 325 -25.55 -12.51 -6.47
CA THR A 325 -26.51 -13.59 -6.75
C THR A 325 -27.64 -13.09 -7.63
N ALA A 326 -27.91 -13.77 -8.75
CA ALA A 326 -28.96 -13.40 -9.69
C ALA A 326 -30.36 -13.44 -9.04
N ASN A 327 -31.25 -12.52 -9.45
CA ASN A 327 -32.65 -12.51 -9.05
C ASN A 327 -33.48 -13.56 -9.82
N SER A 328 -34.80 -13.52 -9.66
CA SER A 328 -35.74 -14.48 -10.30
C SER A 328 -36.15 -14.12 -11.73
N VAL A 329 -35.64 -13.02 -12.30
CA VAL A 329 -36.02 -12.54 -13.64
C VAL A 329 -35.02 -13.06 -14.66
N ALA A 330 -35.47 -13.94 -15.55
CA ALA A 330 -34.65 -14.54 -16.59
C ALA A 330 -34.64 -13.70 -17.88
N GLY A 331 -33.52 -13.73 -18.62
CA GLY A 331 -33.48 -13.39 -20.04
C GLY A 331 -33.30 -11.92 -20.40
N GLY A 332 -32.36 -11.22 -19.76
CA GLY A 332 -31.93 -9.90 -20.20
C GLY A 332 -30.51 -9.59 -19.73
N SER A 333 -29.73 -8.93 -20.59
CA SER A 333 -28.46 -8.32 -20.19
C SER A 333 -28.73 -7.30 -19.09
N TYR A 334 -27.90 -7.28 -18.06
CA TYR A 334 -28.01 -6.31 -16.98
C TYR A 334 -26.62 -5.75 -16.66
N ASN A 335 -26.60 -4.49 -16.21
CA ASN A 335 -25.38 -3.75 -16.02
C ASN A 335 -25.21 -3.40 -14.54
N VAL A 336 -24.21 -3.99 -13.88
CA VAL A 336 -23.78 -3.52 -12.55
C VAL A 336 -22.78 -2.39 -12.75
N THR A 337 -22.99 -1.27 -12.07
CA THR A 337 -22.12 -0.11 -12.16
C THR A 337 -21.21 -0.04 -10.94
N ALA A 338 -19.93 0.27 -11.13
CA ALA A 338 -18.98 0.54 -10.05
C ALA A 338 -18.68 2.04 -10.02
N THR A 339 -18.80 2.67 -8.85
CA THR A 339 -18.66 4.12 -8.70
C THR A 339 -17.78 4.50 -7.52
N VAL A 340 -17.05 5.61 -7.68
CA VAL A 340 -16.27 6.27 -6.63
C VAL A 340 -16.77 7.71 -6.53
N VAL A 341 -17.02 8.18 -5.32
CA VAL A 341 -17.44 9.57 -5.08
C VAL A 341 -16.35 10.52 -5.56
N GLY A 342 -16.71 11.48 -6.43
CA GLY A 342 -15.78 12.49 -6.96
C GLY A 342 -15.02 12.08 -8.23
N VAL A 343 -15.17 10.84 -8.70
CA VAL A 343 -14.71 10.42 -10.04
C VAL A 343 -15.88 10.58 -11.01
N VAL A 344 -15.81 11.58 -11.90
CA VAL A 344 -16.67 11.60 -13.10
C VAL A 344 -15.96 10.79 -14.18
N THR A 345 -16.58 9.69 -14.57
CA THR A 345 -16.25 8.99 -15.82
C THR A 345 -16.56 9.92 -16.99
N ASP A 346 -15.73 9.91 -18.03
CA ASP A 346 -16.00 10.63 -19.26
C ASP A 346 -17.33 10.19 -19.87
N GLU A 347 -17.81 10.94 -20.86
CA GLU A 347 -19.22 11.07 -21.29
C GLU A 347 -19.86 9.80 -21.92
N HIS A 348 -19.33 8.62 -21.65
CA HIS A 348 -19.96 7.30 -21.78
C HIS A 348 -20.06 6.58 -20.42
N GLY A 349 -20.23 7.37 -19.36
CA GLY A 349 -19.88 7.08 -17.97
C GLY A 349 -20.61 5.93 -17.25
N SER A 350 -20.30 4.69 -17.61
CA SER A 350 -20.46 3.54 -16.74
C SER A 350 -19.49 2.44 -17.17
N THR A 351 -18.60 2.00 -16.26
CA THR A 351 -17.93 0.71 -16.47
C THR A 351 -18.92 -0.33 -16.00
N THR A 352 -19.72 -0.81 -16.94
CA THR A 352 -20.75 -1.81 -16.69
C THR A 352 -20.10 -3.18 -16.65
N PHE A 353 -20.52 -3.99 -15.69
CA PHE A 353 -20.37 -5.43 -15.82
C PHE A 353 -21.58 -5.89 -16.64
N ASP A 354 -21.34 -6.26 -17.90
CA ASP A 354 -22.37 -6.76 -18.81
C ASP A 354 -22.51 -8.29 -18.67
N ASP A 355 -23.75 -8.79 -18.80
CA ASP A 355 -24.07 -10.21 -19.02
C ASP A 355 -24.58 -10.39 -20.46
N ASP A 356 -24.02 -11.34 -21.20
CA ASP A 356 -24.29 -11.53 -22.64
C ASP A 356 -25.62 -12.25 -22.94
N GLY A 357 -26.38 -12.69 -21.93
CA GLY A 357 -27.77 -13.12 -22.06
C GLY A 357 -28.07 -14.31 -23.00
N GLU A 358 -27.10 -14.95 -23.65
CA GLU A 358 -27.38 -15.86 -24.76
C GLU A 358 -27.50 -17.33 -24.34
N ARG A 359 -28.73 -17.87 -24.39
CA ARG A 359 -28.96 -19.32 -24.53
C ARG A 359 -28.73 -19.70 -25.99
N ARG A 360 -27.65 -20.46 -26.23
CA ARG A 360 -27.24 -21.21 -27.44
C ARG A 360 -28.28 -21.24 -28.58
N ASN A 361 -27.92 -20.68 -29.76
CA ASN A 361 -27.84 -21.37 -31.06
C ASN A 361 -27.30 -20.43 -32.17
N ASP A 362 -26.13 -20.79 -32.70
CA ASP A 362 -25.53 -20.49 -34.01
C ASP A 362 -24.94 -19.11 -34.40
N ALA A 363 -23.73 -19.22 -34.98
CA ALA A 363 -22.96 -18.32 -35.84
C ALA A 363 -22.14 -17.19 -35.19
N ALA A 364 -20.88 -17.52 -34.87
CA ALA A 364 -19.81 -16.56 -34.67
C ALA A 364 -19.50 -15.76 -35.96
N ILE A 365 -19.61 -14.42 -35.90
CA ILE A 365 -18.85 -13.51 -36.75
C ILE A 365 -18.23 -12.42 -35.87
N SER A 366 -16.91 -12.48 -35.73
CA SER A 366 -16.06 -11.42 -35.18
C SER A 366 -15.79 -10.36 -36.26
N GLY A 367 -15.82 -9.07 -35.90
CA GLY A 367 -15.38 -8.00 -36.80
C GLY A 367 -15.77 -6.57 -36.40
N TYR A 368 -15.03 -6.02 -35.43
CA TYR A 368 -14.66 -4.62 -35.16
C TYR A 368 -15.14 -3.43 -36.06
N GLN A 369 -15.33 -2.29 -35.37
CA GLN A 369 -15.30 -0.85 -35.76
C GLN A 369 -16.64 -0.16 -36.06
N HIS A 370 -17.22 0.50 -35.04
CA HIS A 370 -18.13 1.64 -35.22
C HIS A 370 -17.32 2.94 -35.13
N SER A 371 -17.05 3.55 -36.28
CA SER A 371 -16.61 4.95 -36.37
C SER A 371 -17.85 5.84 -36.29
N PHE A 372 -17.97 6.66 -35.25
CA PHE A 372 -18.98 7.70 -35.17
C PHE A 372 -18.69 8.78 -36.23
N CYS A 373 -19.64 9.01 -37.14
CA CYS A 373 -19.73 10.25 -37.90
C CYS A 373 -20.81 11.10 -37.24
N GLU A 374 -20.41 12.19 -36.59
CA GLU A 374 -21.32 13.26 -36.17
C GLU A 374 -21.88 13.95 -37.41
N CYS A 375 -23.19 13.87 -37.61
CA CYS A 375 -23.89 14.79 -38.50
C CYS A 375 -24.21 16.06 -37.70
N ALA A 376 -23.39 17.10 -37.87
CA ALA A 376 -23.75 18.44 -37.46
C ALA A 376 -24.90 18.94 -38.35
N GLY A 377 -26.06 19.19 -37.73
CA GLY A 377 -27.13 19.95 -38.34
C GLY A 377 -26.76 21.42 -38.40
N SER A 378 -26.85 22.03 -39.58
CA SER A 378 -26.94 23.48 -39.71
C SER A 378 -27.95 23.85 -40.78
N ASP A 379 -28.97 24.54 -40.30
CA ASP A 379 -30.04 25.33 -40.89
C ASP A 379 -29.65 26.08 -42.17
N GLY A 380 -30.55 26.13 -43.18
CA GLY A 380 -30.38 27.01 -44.34
C GLY A 380 -31.16 26.63 -45.60
N GLU A 381 -32.33 27.24 -45.73
CA GLU A 381 -33.20 27.48 -46.89
C GLU A 381 -32.56 27.43 -48.31
N GLY A 382 -33.23 26.81 -49.30
CA GLY A 382 -33.07 27.18 -50.72
C GLY A 382 -33.10 26.06 -51.78
N ARG A 383 -34.16 26.03 -52.60
CA ARG A 383 -34.35 25.19 -53.81
C ARG A 383 -33.17 25.26 -54.81
N ARG A 384 -32.84 24.14 -55.47
CA ARG A 384 -32.75 23.95 -56.94
C ARG A 384 -32.34 22.51 -57.33
N GLU A 385 -32.54 22.23 -58.61
CA GLU A 385 -32.64 20.95 -59.31
C GLU A 385 -31.35 20.09 -59.39
N GLN A 386 -31.53 18.80 -59.75
CA GLN A 386 -30.55 17.73 -60.05
C GLN A 386 -29.48 18.11 -61.13
N PRO A 387 -28.40 17.31 -61.48
CA PRO A 387 -28.22 15.85 -61.34
C PRO A 387 -26.78 15.27 -61.11
N SER A 388 -26.74 13.95 -60.86
CA SER A 388 -25.71 12.93 -61.18
C SER A 388 -24.22 13.32 -61.29
N PHE A 389 -23.35 12.67 -60.50
CA PHE A 389 -22.04 12.21 -60.99
C PHE A 389 -21.49 11.04 -60.15
N TRP A 390 -21.09 9.96 -60.83
CA TRP A 390 -20.32 8.84 -60.30
C TRP A 390 -18.91 9.27 -59.88
N SER A 391 -18.37 8.69 -58.80
CA SER A 391 -16.96 8.30 -58.81
C SER A 391 -16.70 7.07 -57.95
N LYS A 392 -15.83 6.22 -58.48
CA LYS A 392 -15.40 4.89 -58.05
C LYS A 392 -14.56 4.93 -56.77
N CYS A 393 -14.68 3.89 -55.95
CA CYS A 393 -13.58 3.38 -55.15
C CYS A 393 -13.47 1.87 -55.38
N ASP A 394 -12.27 1.44 -55.75
CA ASP A 394 -11.89 0.10 -56.19
C ASP A 394 -11.96 -0.96 -55.09
N VAL A 395 -12.46 -2.14 -55.46
CA VAL A 395 -12.53 -3.34 -54.62
C VAL A 395 -11.20 -4.10 -54.73
N TYR A 396 -10.43 -4.16 -53.64
CA TYR A 396 -9.29 -5.08 -53.54
C TYR A 396 -9.79 -6.46 -53.06
N ARG A 397 -9.82 -7.41 -53.98
CA ARG A 397 -10.27 -8.79 -53.79
C ARG A 397 -9.09 -9.64 -53.28
N SER A 398 -9.01 -9.95 -51.99
CA SER A 398 -8.06 -10.96 -51.51
C SER A 398 -8.64 -12.36 -51.71
N ARG A 399 -7.88 -13.19 -52.44
CA ARG A 399 -8.21 -14.58 -52.80
C ARG A 399 -7.97 -15.50 -51.60
N SER A 400 -8.96 -16.32 -51.28
CA SER A 400 -8.80 -17.52 -50.45
C SER A 400 -8.02 -18.60 -51.23
N ARG A 401 -6.97 -19.15 -50.62
CA ARG A 401 -6.35 -20.41 -51.02
C ARG A 401 -6.39 -21.36 -49.82
N SER A 402 -7.16 -22.43 -49.99
CA SER A 402 -7.16 -23.62 -49.16
C SER A 402 -5.95 -24.48 -49.54
N PHE A 403 -5.20 -24.95 -48.54
CA PHE A 403 -4.42 -26.19 -48.59
C PHE A 403 -4.48 -26.81 -47.19
N GLY A 404 -4.94 -28.07 -47.13
CA GLY A 404 -5.10 -28.82 -45.89
C GLY A 404 -3.84 -29.57 -45.46
N SER A 405 -3.91 -30.15 -44.27
CA SER A 405 -3.03 -31.23 -43.83
C SER A 405 -3.67 -32.01 -42.68
N VAL A 406 -3.69 -33.34 -42.90
CA VAL A 406 -3.70 -34.52 -41.99
C VAL A 406 -4.82 -34.65 -40.97
#